data_AF-A0ABD3GPT9-F1
#
_entry.id   AF-A0ABD3GPT9-F1
#
_cell.length_a   1.000
_cell.length_b   1.000
_cell.length_c   1.000
_cell.angle_alpha   90.00
_cell.angle_beta   90.00
_cell.angle_gamma   90.00
#
_symmetry.space_group_name_H-M   'P 1'
#
loop_
_entity.id
_entity.type
_entity.pdbx_description
1 polymer ?
#
loop_
_entity_poly.entity_id
_entity_poly.type
_entity_poly.pdbx_seq_one_letter_code
_entity_poly.pdbx_strand_id
1 'polypeptide(L)'
;MHVVIQTGSQSQALRLQLYASSTHLQVFPHSRGFCTTAEELGTLESGHKGPCLVLLSDCKVSPQDFTHHILSTFLRGYVVRVYWLEYATSCRNEFISHLNYLIQKYSESCFRTPPVVCNGSLSGLQEDCKDDHTPTDGESTRRSITGRFGSSNVRTSEPAGREVEMENGKLKVRLQTYPRNLAESLADELKGVDCQLHGFSHSLYAVEVDGTYRYGFSSASQMYLAACDREDLAKDYLARAALKLEEVTQVCGFALTKDMIAMDLGASPGAWTQFLSRHIRRVVAVDPAEFSEQALQPNVTHIRKLAQDATEELVALSEGKGYDMLVCDVNRHPVEAANLVAPLLPHLKAGALLVLTLKFHGRGRDKERKVDEIKGMFHKELTRMECVWLLANSIYERTFVGIKL
;
A
#
# COMPACT_ATOMS: atom_id res chain seq x y z
N MET A 1 15.76 11.05 -9.65
CA MET A 1 16.14 10.60 -8.30
C MET A 1 16.03 9.08 -8.27
N HIS A 2 16.87 8.39 -7.52
CA HIS A 2 16.67 6.97 -7.22
C HIS A 2 15.90 6.83 -5.91
N VAL A 3 15.02 5.84 -5.83
CA VAL A 3 14.25 5.55 -4.62
C VAL A 3 14.50 4.11 -4.22
N VAL A 4 14.90 3.88 -2.97
CA VAL A 4 14.90 2.52 -2.43
C VAL A 4 13.68 2.36 -1.52
N ILE A 5 12.92 1.30 -1.74
CA ILE A 5 11.82 0.88 -0.87
C ILE A 5 12.27 -0.34 -0.06
N GLN A 6 12.05 -0.31 1.24
CA GLN A 6 12.21 -1.47 2.12
C GLN A 6 10.86 -2.09 2.47
N THR A 7 10.76 -3.41 2.34
CA THR A 7 9.59 -4.20 2.73
C THR A 7 9.85 -5.04 3.98
N GLY A 8 8.82 -5.69 4.51
CA GLY A 8 8.93 -6.56 5.70
C GLY A 8 9.58 -7.92 5.43
N SER A 9 9.72 -8.33 4.17
CA SER A 9 10.39 -9.59 3.79
C SER A 9 10.94 -9.55 2.36
N GLN A 10 11.91 -10.42 2.06
CA GLN A 10 12.50 -10.51 0.73
C GLN A 10 11.48 -10.93 -0.33
N SER A 11 10.54 -11.81 0.04
CA SER A 11 9.46 -12.21 -0.88
C SER A 11 8.58 -11.03 -1.27
N GLN A 12 8.36 -10.07 -0.37
CA GLN A 12 7.62 -8.84 -0.70
C GLN A 12 8.45 -7.89 -1.56
N ALA A 13 9.76 -7.78 -1.33
CA ALA A 13 10.63 -6.96 -2.17
C ALA A 13 10.61 -7.45 -3.63
N LEU A 14 10.79 -8.76 -3.84
CA LEU A 14 10.65 -9.35 -5.17
C LEU A 14 9.30 -9.01 -5.84
N ARG A 15 8.19 -9.20 -5.12
CA ARG A 15 6.84 -8.93 -5.67
C ARG A 15 6.66 -7.46 -6.03
N LEU A 16 7.19 -6.56 -5.20
CA LEU A 16 7.16 -5.13 -5.45
C LEU A 16 8.02 -4.75 -6.68
N GLN A 17 9.17 -5.41 -6.86
CA GLN A 17 9.99 -5.28 -8.07
C GLN A 17 9.22 -5.75 -9.32
N LEU A 18 8.52 -6.88 -9.24
CA LEU A 18 7.66 -7.36 -10.33
C LEU A 18 6.53 -6.38 -10.66
N TYR A 19 5.95 -5.73 -9.65
CA TYR A 19 4.94 -4.68 -9.85
C TYR A 19 5.49 -3.48 -10.59
N ALA A 20 6.64 -2.97 -10.15
CA ALA A 20 7.27 -1.82 -10.78
C ALA A 20 7.82 -2.12 -12.19
N SER A 21 8.07 -3.39 -12.50
CA SER A 21 8.53 -3.82 -13.83
C SER A 21 7.39 -4.15 -14.79
N SER A 22 6.15 -4.27 -14.30
CA SER A 22 5.01 -4.64 -15.13
C SER A 22 4.44 -3.45 -15.88
N THR A 23 4.17 -3.63 -17.17
CA THR A 23 3.43 -2.66 -18.01
C THR A 23 1.92 -2.86 -17.95
N HIS A 24 1.45 -3.95 -17.36
CA HIS A 24 0.03 -4.32 -17.29
C HIS A 24 -0.61 -3.99 -15.95
N LEU A 25 0.19 -3.93 -14.89
CA LEU A 25 -0.27 -3.61 -13.53
C LEU A 25 -0.21 -2.10 -13.27
N GLN A 26 -1.16 -1.59 -12.49
CA GLN A 26 -1.34 -0.15 -12.27
C GLN A 26 -0.67 0.37 -10.99
N VAL A 27 0.28 -0.39 -10.42
CA VAL A 27 0.91 -0.05 -9.13
C VAL A 27 1.87 1.13 -9.28
N PHE A 28 2.90 1.01 -10.11
CA PHE A 28 3.89 2.07 -10.37
C PHE A 28 3.97 2.42 -11.86
N PRO A 29 2.95 3.10 -12.41
CA PRO A 29 2.90 3.35 -13.85
C PRO A 29 4.04 4.27 -14.31
N HIS A 30 4.88 3.79 -15.25
CA HIS A 30 5.98 4.55 -15.86
C HIS A 30 5.52 5.88 -16.46
N SER A 31 4.32 5.92 -17.03
CA SER A 31 3.71 7.12 -17.61
C SER A 31 3.50 8.25 -16.60
N ARG A 32 3.47 7.94 -15.30
CA ARG A 32 3.39 8.93 -14.21
C ARG A 32 4.76 9.27 -13.61
N GLY A 33 5.85 8.73 -14.17
CA GLY A 33 7.21 9.04 -13.74
C GLY A 33 7.64 8.35 -12.44
N PHE A 34 7.01 7.23 -12.06
CA PHE A 34 7.39 6.51 -10.83
C PHE A 34 8.78 5.89 -10.92
N CYS A 35 9.14 5.25 -12.04
CA CYS A 35 10.48 4.73 -12.29
C CYS A 35 10.67 4.39 -13.77
N THR A 36 11.92 4.24 -14.20
CA THR A 36 12.29 3.65 -15.49
C THR A 36 12.57 2.15 -15.34
N THR A 37 13.27 1.76 -14.27
CA THR A 37 13.62 0.38 -13.96
C THR A 37 13.40 0.07 -12.48
N ALA A 38 13.25 -1.22 -12.16
CA ALA A 38 13.11 -1.72 -10.81
C ALA A 38 13.97 -2.97 -10.60
N GLU A 39 14.73 -3.00 -9.50
CA GLU A 39 15.67 -4.06 -9.18
C GLU A 39 15.56 -4.46 -7.70
N GLU A 40 15.55 -5.77 -7.40
CA GLU A 40 15.71 -6.28 -6.04
C GLU A 40 17.19 -6.15 -5.66
N LEU A 41 17.51 -5.41 -4.60
CA LEU A 41 18.91 -5.26 -4.18
C LEU A 41 19.36 -6.45 -3.33
N GLY A 42 20.63 -6.84 -3.46
CA GLY A 42 21.29 -7.90 -2.69
C GLY A 42 21.21 -9.28 -3.34
N THR A 43 21.98 -10.23 -2.80
CA THR A 43 22.09 -11.57 -3.38
C THR A 43 20.79 -12.38 -3.29
N LEU A 44 20.34 -12.87 -4.45
CA LEU A 44 19.16 -13.74 -4.60
C LEU A 44 19.34 -15.12 -3.94
N GLU A 45 20.59 -15.54 -3.70
CA GLU A 45 20.96 -16.82 -3.10
C GLU A 45 20.81 -16.86 -1.56
N SER A 46 20.42 -15.75 -0.93
CA SER A 46 20.27 -15.61 0.53
C SER A 46 19.13 -16.42 1.15
N GLY A 47 18.40 -17.25 0.39
CA GLY A 47 17.39 -18.15 0.92
C GLY A 47 16.22 -17.45 1.63
N HIS A 48 15.74 -16.33 1.08
CA HIS A 48 14.72 -15.45 1.68
C HIS A 48 15.22 -14.56 2.84
N LYS A 49 16.54 -14.38 3.01
CA LYS A 49 17.17 -13.53 4.04
C LYS A 49 17.84 -12.27 3.47
N GLY A 50 17.56 -11.90 2.22
CA GLY A 50 18.11 -10.70 1.59
C GLY A 50 17.63 -9.40 2.23
N PRO A 51 18.14 -8.25 1.78
CA PRO A 51 17.96 -6.96 2.45
C PRO A 51 16.52 -6.41 2.41
N CYS A 52 15.61 -7.09 1.69
CA CYS A 52 14.21 -6.70 1.53
C CYS A 52 14.07 -5.31 0.88
N LEU A 53 14.94 -5.00 -0.09
CA LEU A 53 15.04 -3.70 -0.72
C LEU A 53 14.73 -3.78 -2.23
N VAL A 54 14.04 -2.78 -2.74
CA VAL A 54 13.81 -2.56 -4.17
C VAL A 54 14.33 -1.19 -4.56
N LEU A 55 15.24 -1.14 -5.52
CA LEU A 55 15.70 0.08 -6.16
C LEU A 55 14.79 0.43 -7.34
N LEU A 56 14.18 1.60 -7.28
CA LEU A 56 13.46 2.24 -8.37
C LEU A 56 14.35 3.34 -8.96
N SER A 57 14.68 3.22 -10.24
CA SER A 57 15.58 4.17 -10.91
C SER A 57 14.84 5.26 -11.66
N ASP A 58 15.48 6.43 -11.75
CA ASP A 58 15.00 7.60 -12.48
C ASP A 58 13.57 8.04 -12.16
N CYS A 59 13.19 7.93 -10.89
CA CYS A 59 11.94 8.46 -10.37
C CYS A 59 11.88 9.97 -10.62
N LYS A 60 10.78 10.42 -11.25
CA LYS A 60 10.46 11.82 -11.58
C LYS A 60 9.32 12.39 -10.72
N VAL A 61 8.57 11.53 -10.03
CA VAL A 61 7.58 11.95 -9.03
C VAL A 61 8.25 12.60 -7.82
N SER A 62 7.56 13.57 -7.21
CA SER A 62 8.04 14.22 -5.98
C SER A 62 7.99 13.24 -4.79
N PRO A 63 8.83 13.43 -3.75
CA PRO A 63 8.74 12.66 -2.51
C PRO A 63 7.34 12.68 -1.87
N GLN A 64 6.64 13.81 -1.95
CA GLN A 64 5.28 13.99 -1.42
C GLN A 64 4.27 13.16 -2.21
N ASP A 65 4.28 13.24 -3.54
CA ASP A 65 3.34 12.50 -4.39
C ASP A 65 3.57 10.99 -4.27
N PHE A 66 4.85 10.57 -4.20
CA PHE A 66 5.21 9.16 -4.00
C PHE A 66 4.74 8.66 -2.63
N THR A 67 4.94 9.45 -1.58
CA THR A 67 4.44 9.13 -0.23
C THR A 67 2.91 9.04 -0.24
N HIS A 68 2.23 10.03 -0.80
CA HIS A 68 0.77 10.04 -0.92
C HIS A 68 0.26 8.80 -1.68
N HIS A 69 0.94 8.41 -2.77
CA HIS A 69 0.60 7.20 -3.52
C HIS A 69 0.72 5.93 -2.67
N ILE A 70 1.81 5.77 -1.90
CA ILE A 70 1.94 4.62 -1.00
C ILE A 70 0.82 4.61 0.04
N LEU A 71 0.54 5.76 0.67
CA LEU A 71 -0.44 5.86 1.77
C LEU A 71 -1.89 5.71 1.31
N SER A 72 -2.21 6.08 0.08
CA SER A 72 -3.55 5.98 -0.50
C SER A 72 -3.84 4.61 -1.13
N THR A 73 -2.86 3.71 -1.18
CA THR A 73 -3.00 2.38 -1.79
C THR A 73 -2.75 1.27 -0.78
N PHE A 74 -2.92 0.02 -1.21
CA PHE A 74 -2.61 -1.17 -0.40
C PHE A 74 -1.14 -1.22 0.07
N LEU A 75 -0.22 -0.51 -0.60
CA LEU A 75 1.21 -0.48 -0.30
C LEU A 75 1.54 0.00 1.11
N ARG A 76 0.66 0.81 1.72
CA ARG A 76 0.83 1.38 3.07
C ARG A 76 1.15 0.36 4.17
N GLY A 77 0.65 -0.87 4.06
CA GLY A 77 0.95 -1.94 5.04
C GLY A 77 2.10 -2.87 4.65
N TYR A 78 2.84 -2.54 3.59
CA TYR A 78 3.96 -3.35 3.10
C TYR A 78 5.26 -2.57 2.95
N VAL A 79 5.18 -1.24 2.81
CA VAL A 79 6.34 -0.35 2.73
C VAL A 79 6.78 0.10 4.13
N VAL A 80 7.91 -0.45 4.57
CA VAL A 80 8.51 -0.19 5.88
C VAL A 80 9.29 1.11 5.89
N ARG A 81 10.09 1.36 4.85
CA ARG A 81 10.92 2.57 4.71
C ARG A 81 11.05 2.96 3.24
N VAL A 82 11.22 4.25 3.01
CA VAL A 82 11.60 4.82 1.71
C VAL A 82 12.87 5.64 1.90
N TYR A 83 13.83 5.44 1.00
CA TYR A 83 15.10 6.16 0.97
C TYR A 83 15.15 7.00 -0.31
N TRP A 84 15.34 8.31 -0.16
CA TRP A 84 15.50 9.24 -1.28
C TRP A 84 16.98 9.39 -1.61
N LEU A 85 17.40 8.93 -2.79
CA LEU A 85 18.81 8.75 -3.13
C LEU A 85 19.14 9.55 -4.40
N GLU A 86 20.18 10.38 -4.29
CA GLU A 86 20.64 11.24 -5.39
C GLU A 86 22.01 10.80 -5.92
N TYR A 87 22.80 10.13 -5.08
CA TYR A 87 24.19 9.82 -5.36
C TYR A 87 24.48 8.34 -5.11
N ALA A 88 25.48 7.82 -5.81
CA ALA A 88 26.01 6.49 -5.60
C ALA A 88 27.54 6.46 -5.79
N THR A 89 28.24 5.65 -5.00
CA THR A 89 29.68 5.37 -5.19
C THR A 89 30.01 4.01 -4.56
N SER A 90 31.05 3.35 -5.07
CA SER A 90 31.65 2.15 -4.47
C SER A 90 32.85 2.50 -3.57
N CYS A 91 33.21 3.78 -3.45
CA CYS A 91 34.32 4.25 -2.62
C CYS A 91 33.82 4.88 -1.33
N ARG A 92 34.18 4.29 -0.18
CA ARG A 92 33.77 4.78 1.14
C ARG A 92 34.28 6.20 1.42
N ASN A 93 35.52 6.51 1.05
CA ASN A 93 36.10 7.83 1.30
C ASN A 93 35.36 8.93 0.51
N GLU A 94 34.99 8.65 -0.74
CA GLU A 94 34.17 9.55 -1.55
C GLU A 94 32.78 9.74 -0.94
N PHE A 95 32.15 8.65 -0.50
CA PHE A 95 30.85 8.66 0.16
C PHE A 95 30.85 9.59 1.39
N ILE A 96 31.80 9.40 2.31
CA ILE A 96 31.90 10.21 3.54
C ILE A 96 32.26 11.66 3.23
N SER A 97 33.21 11.89 2.31
CA SER A 97 33.62 13.24 1.92
C SER A 97 32.46 14.02 1.30
N HIS A 98 31.67 13.38 0.43
CA HIS A 98 30.55 14.02 -0.22
C HIS A 98 29.38 14.27 0.74
N LEU A 99 29.09 13.35 1.67
CA LEU A 99 28.09 13.60 2.72
C LEU A 99 28.45 14.83 3.56
N ASN A 100 29.70 14.97 4.00
CA ASN A 100 30.15 16.15 4.74
C ASN A 100 30.01 17.44 3.92
N TYR A 101 30.32 17.39 2.62
CA TYR A 101 30.09 18.51 1.71
C TYR A 101 28.59 18.88 1.62
N LEU A 102 27.70 17.90 1.48
CA LEU A 102 26.26 18.14 1.44
C LEU A 102 25.78 18.78 2.74
N ILE A 103 26.17 18.23 3.89
CA ILE A 103 25.84 18.79 5.21
C ILE A 103 26.27 20.26 5.29
N GLN A 104 27.52 20.56 4.93
CA GLN A 104 28.02 21.94 4.95
C GLN A 104 27.20 22.86 4.03
N LYS A 105 26.92 22.42 2.80
CA LYS A 105 26.11 23.18 1.83
C LYS A 105 24.71 23.50 2.37
N TYR A 106 24.06 22.54 3.02
CA TYR A 106 22.75 22.75 3.64
C TYR A 106 22.83 23.68 4.86
N SER A 107 23.88 23.55 5.70
CA SER A 107 24.11 24.46 6.82
C SER A 107 24.28 25.90 6.35
N GLU A 108 25.07 26.14 5.30
CA GLU A 108 25.32 27.47 4.73
C GLU A 108 24.09 28.09 4.04
N SER A 109 23.28 27.27 3.37
CA SER A 109 22.01 27.72 2.78
C SER A 109 21.04 28.26 3.84
N CYS A 110 21.09 27.73 5.06
CA CYS A 110 20.24 28.18 6.16
C CYS A 110 20.63 29.57 6.69
N PHE A 111 21.89 30.01 6.50
CA PHE A 111 22.36 31.33 6.92
C PHE A 111 22.03 32.46 5.93
N ARG A 112 21.55 32.15 4.72
CA ARG A 112 21.27 33.16 3.67
C ARG A 112 19.81 33.61 3.58
N THR A 113 18.90 33.05 4.37
CA THR A 113 17.53 33.57 4.51
C THR A 113 17.49 34.59 5.66
N PRO A 114 17.35 35.90 5.41
CA PRO A 114 17.14 36.86 6.49
C PRO A 114 15.78 36.59 7.15
N PRO A 115 15.64 36.84 8.46
CA PRO A 115 14.34 36.75 9.11
C PRO A 115 13.40 37.77 8.47
N VAL A 116 12.21 37.31 8.06
CA VAL A 116 11.13 38.22 7.67
C VAL A 116 10.66 38.90 8.95
N VAL A 117 11.11 40.14 9.16
CA VAL A 117 10.60 41.01 10.23
C VAL A 117 9.20 41.46 9.82
N CYS A 118 8.17 40.76 10.32
CA CYS A 118 6.79 41.23 10.25
C CYS A 118 6.60 42.38 11.26
N ASN A 119 6.92 43.62 10.85
CA ASN A 119 6.43 44.81 11.53
C ASN A 119 4.99 45.07 11.07
N GLY A 120 4.01 44.62 11.86
CA GLY A 120 2.59 44.88 11.64
C GLY A 120 1.90 45.25 12.94
N SER A 121 1.88 46.54 13.24
CA SER A 121 1.12 47.16 14.32
C SER A 121 -0.36 46.84 14.16
N LEU A 122 -0.95 46.10 15.10
CA LEU A 122 -2.39 45.93 15.21
C LEU A 122 -2.98 47.09 16.01
N SER A 123 -3.48 48.11 15.31
CA SER A 123 -4.39 49.09 15.88
C SER A 123 -5.53 49.36 14.91
N GLY A 124 -6.74 49.10 15.38
CA GLY A 124 -7.99 49.57 14.78
C GLY A 124 -8.66 48.58 13.85
N LEU A 125 -9.73 47.94 14.33
CA LEU A 125 -11.08 48.43 14.07
C LEU A 125 -12.07 47.60 14.89
N GLN A 126 -12.76 48.33 15.76
CA GLN A 126 -13.90 47.94 16.57
C GLN A 126 -15.14 48.24 15.71
N GLU A 127 -16.06 47.30 15.54
CA GLU A 127 -17.46 47.64 15.32
C GLU A 127 -18.37 46.50 15.79
N ASP A 128 -19.28 46.91 16.67
CA ASP A 128 -20.31 46.16 17.37
C ASP A 128 -21.43 45.70 16.44
N CYS A 129 -22.09 44.60 16.81
CA CYS A 129 -23.55 44.51 16.82
C CYS A 129 -24.00 43.47 17.86
N LYS A 130 -24.75 43.96 18.85
CA LYS A 130 -25.48 43.21 19.87
C LYS A 130 -26.86 42.80 19.36
N ASP A 131 -27.39 41.72 19.94
CA ASP A 131 -28.74 41.58 20.56
C ASP A 131 -29.09 40.08 20.56
N ASP A 132 -29.10 39.35 21.68
CA ASP A 132 -29.94 39.37 22.90
C ASP A 132 -31.09 38.37 22.82
N HIS A 133 -31.09 37.38 23.73
CA HIS A 133 -32.25 36.81 24.46
C HIS A 133 -31.87 35.54 25.26
N THR A 134 -32.35 35.50 26.50
CA THR A 134 -32.31 34.42 27.50
C THR A 134 -33.74 34.22 28.06
N PRO A 135 -34.03 33.36 29.05
CA PRO A 135 -33.78 31.91 29.21
C PRO A 135 -35.06 31.14 29.66
N THR A 136 -35.04 29.81 29.78
CA THR A 136 -35.87 29.08 30.79
C THR A 136 -35.33 27.68 31.11
N ASP A 137 -35.45 27.33 32.39
CA ASP A 137 -34.98 26.16 33.14
C ASP A 137 -35.64 24.80 32.80
N GLY A 138 -34.97 23.72 33.23
CA GLY A 138 -35.57 22.38 33.38
C GLY A 138 -34.56 21.30 33.80
N GLU A 139 -34.55 20.94 35.09
CA GLU A 139 -33.82 19.80 35.67
C GLU A 139 -34.25 18.44 35.07
N SER A 140 -33.30 17.51 34.87
CA SER A 140 -33.38 16.14 35.44
C SER A 140 -32.19 15.26 35.02
N THR A 141 -31.62 14.62 36.03
CA THR A 141 -30.60 13.56 36.03
C THR A 141 -30.87 12.39 35.08
N ARG A 142 -29.88 12.01 34.25
CA ARG A 142 -29.59 10.60 33.86
C ARG A 142 -28.14 10.46 33.41
N ARG A 143 -27.39 9.57 34.08
CA ARG A 143 -26.05 9.14 33.69
C ARG A 143 -26.10 8.45 32.32
N SER A 144 -25.41 9.00 31.33
CA SER A 144 -25.10 8.34 30.06
C SER A 144 -23.61 8.47 29.78
N ILE A 145 -22.92 7.33 29.77
CA ILE A 145 -21.58 7.18 29.21
C ILE A 145 -21.74 7.18 27.70
N THR A 146 -21.40 8.30 27.06
CA THR A 146 -21.28 8.40 25.60
C THR A 146 -20.00 9.16 25.27
N GLY A 147 -19.04 8.45 24.67
CA GLY A 147 -17.82 9.01 24.14
C GLY A 147 -18.12 10.04 23.06
N ARG A 148 -17.54 11.23 23.21
CA ARG A 148 -17.51 12.23 22.15
C ARG A 148 -16.41 11.89 21.17
N PHE A 149 -16.81 11.42 19.99
CA PHE A 149 -16.07 11.69 18.75
C PHE A 149 -16.01 13.22 18.59
N GLY A 150 -14.84 13.80 18.87
CA GLY A 150 -14.54 15.16 18.49
C GLY A 150 -14.40 15.22 16.97
N SER A 151 -15.37 15.85 16.32
CA SER A 151 -15.17 16.44 15.00
C SER A 151 -14.05 17.48 15.12
N SER A 152 -12.83 17.10 14.74
CA SER A 152 -11.77 18.08 14.49
C SER A 152 -11.99 18.64 13.10
N ASN A 153 -12.54 19.85 13.05
CA ASN A 153 -12.41 20.74 11.90
C ASN A 153 -10.92 20.79 11.51
N VAL A 154 -10.57 20.13 10.40
CA VAL A 154 -9.29 20.30 9.74
C VAL A 154 -9.29 21.72 9.17
N ARG A 155 -8.82 22.68 9.98
CA ARG A 155 -8.37 23.96 9.46
C ARG A 155 -7.18 23.66 8.57
N THR A 156 -7.37 23.80 7.26
CA THR A 156 -6.29 23.92 6.29
C THR A 156 -5.56 25.23 6.56
N SER A 157 -4.64 25.24 7.52
CA SER A 157 -3.58 26.24 7.57
C SER A 157 -2.48 25.77 6.63
N GLU A 158 -2.20 26.57 5.60
CA GLU A 158 -0.99 26.46 4.79
C GLU A 158 0.24 26.27 5.71
N PRO A 159 1.22 25.42 5.36
CA PRO A 159 2.38 25.22 6.20
C PRO A 159 3.28 26.46 6.09
N ALA A 160 3.13 27.39 7.04
CA ALA A 160 4.15 28.37 7.34
C ALA A 160 5.48 27.65 7.57
N GLY A 161 6.54 28.10 6.89
CA GLY A 161 7.86 27.48 6.90
C GLY A 161 8.32 27.23 8.32
N ARG A 162 8.60 25.96 8.66
CA ARG A 162 9.27 25.61 9.92
C ARG A 162 10.66 26.25 9.91
N GLU A 163 10.93 27.10 10.89
CA GLU A 163 12.25 27.65 11.17
C GLU A 163 13.27 26.52 11.34
N VAL A 164 14.47 26.72 10.81
CA VAL A 164 15.58 25.77 10.91
C VAL A 164 16.12 25.82 12.34
N GLU A 165 15.77 24.84 13.16
CA GLU A 165 16.35 24.70 14.50
C GLU A 165 17.80 24.24 14.42
N MET A 166 18.73 25.14 14.75
CA MET A 166 20.15 24.87 14.95
C MET A 166 20.42 24.86 16.45
N GLU A 167 21.01 23.79 16.97
CA GLU A 167 21.54 23.77 18.34
C GLU A 167 23.07 23.73 18.24
N ASN A 168 23.75 24.73 18.81
CA ASN A 168 25.21 24.91 18.72
C ASN A 168 25.79 25.00 17.29
N GLY A 169 25.00 25.44 16.29
CA GLY A 169 25.44 25.57 14.89
C GLY A 169 25.55 24.26 14.12
N LYS A 170 24.97 23.16 14.64
CA LYS A 170 24.87 21.87 13.96
C LYS A 170 23.47 21.65 13.41
N LEU A 171 23.37 21.01 12.24
CA LEU A 171 22.09 20.59 11.67
C LEU A 171 21.53 19.40 12.45
N LYS A 172 20.29 19.50 12.93
CA LYS A 172 19.56 18.36 13.51
C LYS A 172 19.15 17.39 12.40
N VAL A 173 19.82 16.25 12.32
CA VAL A 173 19.66 15.26 11.23
C VAL A 173 19.16 13.94 11.77
N ARG A 174 18.19 13.33 11.10
CA ARG A 174 17.86 11.91 11.31
C ARG A 174 18.58 11.04 10.30
N LEU A 175 19.35 10.08 10.81
CA LEU A 175 19.98 9.04 10.00
C LEU A 175 18.97 7.93 9.70
N GLN A 176 18.79 7.62 8.42
CA GLN A 176 18.04 6.46 7.97
C GLN A 176 18.92 5.60 7.09
N THR A 177 19.45 4.52 7.66
CA THR A 177 20.43 3.68 6.98
C THR A 177 19.98 2.25 6.77
N TYR A 178 20.53 1.64 5.73
CA TYR A 178 20.64 0.20 5.56
C TYR A 178 22.10 -0.15 5.19
N PRO A 179 22.73 -1.16 5.80
CA PRO A 179 22.27 -1.87 7.00
C PRO A 179 22.21 -0.92 8.22
N ARG A 180 21.59 -1.38 9.32
CA ARG A 180 21.37 -0.52 10.51
C ARG A 180 22.67 -0.05 11.17
N ASN A 181 23.69 -0.90 11.19
CA ASN A 181 25.01 -0.58 11.76
C ASN A 181 25.75 0.51 10.97
N LEU A 182 25.35 0.82 9.73
CA LEU A 182 25.89 1.96 9.01
C LEU A 182 25.61 3.29 9.72
N ALA A 183 24.49 3.40 10.45
CA ALA A 183 24.15 4.62 11.19
C ALA A 183 25.15 4.94 12.30
N GLU A 184 25.63 3.91 13.03
CA GLU A 184 26.61 4.08 14.12
C GLU A 184 27.92 4.64 13.56
N SER A 185 28.43 4.02 12.50
CA SER A 185 29.64 4.48 11.81
C SER A 185 29.51 5.90 11.27
N LEU A 186 28.36 6.25 10.70
CA LEU A 186 28.12 7.61 10.18
C LEU A 186 28.01 8.64 11.30
N ALA A 187 27.44 8.29 12.46
CA ALA A 187 27.32 9.22 13.58
C ALA A 187 28.69 9.68 14.09
N ASP A 188 29.71 8.83 14.02
CA ASP A 188 31.08 9.15 14.44
C ASP A 188 31.88 9.94 13.37
N GLU A 189 31.63 9.67 12.09
CA GLU A 189 32.42 10.22 10.97
C GLU A 189 31.89 11.55 10.43
N LEU A 190 30.59 11.82 10.58
CA LEU A 190 29.96 13.03 10.05
C LEU A 190 30.18 14.24 10.94
N LYS A 191 30.63 15.34 10.34
CA LYS A 191 30.90 16.61 11.03
C LYS A 191 29.73 17.57 10.81
N GLY A 192 29.47 18.45 11.79
CA GLY A 192 28.46 19.51 11.66
C GLY A 192 27.01 19.05 11.76
N VAL A 193 26.76 17.79 12.13
CA VAL A 193 25.41 17.26 12.40
C VAL A 193 25.22 16.94 13.87
N ASP A 194 23.98 17.08 14.31
CA ASP A 194 23.46 16.55 15.56
C ASP A 194 22.43 15.46 15.22
N CYS A 195 22.77 14.20 15.49
CA CYS A 195 21.98 13.05 15.09
C CYS A 195 20.81 12.84 16.05
N GLN A 196 19.59 13.07 15.57
CA GLN A 196 18.37 13.06 16.38
C GLN A 196 17.33 12.06 15.85
N LEU A 197 16.63 11.37 16.76
CA LEU A 197 15.50 10.50 16.39
C LEU A 197 14.21 11.30 16.15
N HIS A 198 14.05 12.41 16.86
CA HIS A 198 12.89 13.30 16.86
C HIS A 198 13.34 14.76 16.78
N GLY A 199 12.48 15.69 16.35
CA GLY A 199 12.83 17.11 16.30
C GLY A 199 13.97 17.46 15.33
N PHE A 200 14.17 16.64 14.29
CA PHE A 200 15.18 16.87 13.26
C PHE A 200 14.64 17.78 12.15
N SER A 201 15.53 18.58 11.56
CA SER A 201 15.20 19.45 10.43
C SER A 201 15.47 18.78 9.08
N HIS A 202 16.38 17.81 9.04
CA HIS A 202 16.78 17.11 7.83
C HIS A 202 16.89 15.60 8.04
N SER A 203 16.84 14.86 6.94
CA SER A 203 17.02 13.41 6.91
C SER A 203 18.13 13.05 5.95
N LEU A 204 19.04 12.19 6.43
CA LEU A 204 20.12 11.60 5.64
C LEU A 204 19.79 10.14 5.38
N TYR A 205 19.75 9.77 4.11
CA TYR A 205 19.53 8.39 3.67
C TYR A 205 20.85 7.80 3.22
N ALA A 206 21.16 6.59 3.68
CA ALA A 206 22.32 5.84 3.19
C ALA A 206 22.00 4.34 3.10
N VAL A 207 22.20 3.75 1.93
CA VAL A 207 21.98 2.34 1.66
C VAL A 207 23.29 1.76 1.12
N GLU A 208 23.89 0.84 1.87
CA GLU A 208 25.03 0.04 1.44
C GLU A 208 24.53 -1.39 1.15
N VAL A 209 24.74 -1.83 -0.09
CA VAL A 209 24.47 -3.19 -0.54
C VAL A 209 25.53 -3.56 -1.57
N ASP A 210 26.12 -4.74 -1.40
CA ASP A 210 27.15 -5.31 -2.29
C ASP A 210 28.30 -4.32 -2.57
N GLY A 211 28.77 -3.62 -1.52
CA GLY A 211 29.88 -2.67 -1.60
C GLY A 211 29.55 -1.33 -2.28
N THR A 212 28.28 -1.10 -2.65
CA THR A 212 27.84 0.14 -3.26
C THR A 212 27.04 0.97 -2.25
N TYR A 213 27.50 2.19 -2.00
CA TYR A 213 26.81 3.18 -1.18
C TYR A 213 25.90 4.03 -2.07
N ARG A 214 24.62 4.08 -1.75
CA ARG A 214 23.65 5.01 -2.34
C ARG A 214 23.14 5.93 -1.24
N TYR A 215 23.07 7.23 -1.49
CA TYR A 215 22.76 8.18 -0.44
C TYR A 215 22.09 9.45 -0.94
N GLY A 216 21.47 10.16 -0.01
CA GLY A 216 20.78 11.41 -0.26
C GLY A 216 20.55 12.17 1.04
N PHE A 217 20.19 13.44 0.90
CA PHE A 217 19.97 14.35 2.00
C PHE A 217 18.78 15.25 1.66
N SER A 218 17.81 15.34 2.56
CA SER A 218 16.58 16.09 2.29
C SER A 218 16.02 16.76 3.55
N SER A 219 15.06 17.67 3.37
CA SER A 219 14.27 18.21 4.48
C SER A 219 13.46 17.13 5.18
N ALA A 220 13.29 17.25 6.50
CA ALA A 220 12.44 16.37 7.31
C ALA A 220 11.00 16.23 6.77
N SER A 221 10.48 17.26 6.09
CA SER A 221 9.14 17.24 5.51
C SER A 221 8.97 16.26 4.34
N GLN A 222 10.07 15.81 3.74
CA GLN A 222 10.07 14.81 2.65
C GLN A 222 10.21 13.39 3.18
N MET A 223 10.55 13.22 4.46
CA MET A 223 10.74 11.89 5.02
C MET A 223 9.42 11.10 5.02
N TYR A 224 9.48 9.89 4.48
CA TYR A 224 8.38 8.95 4.60
C TYR A 224 8.20 8.55 6.08
N LEU A 225 7.08 8.95 6.66
CA LEU A 225 6.71 8.68 8.04
C LEU A 225 5.35 7.96 8.06
N ALA A 226 5.39 6.63 8.04
CA ALA A 226 4.20 5.83 8.29
C ALA A 226 4.56 4.56 9.05
N ALA A 227 3.69 4.18 9.98
CA ALA A 227 3.75 2.87 10.58
C ALA A 227 3.35 1.85 9.51
N CYS A 228 4.30 1.01 9.09
CA CYS A 228 3.99 -0.18 8.33
C CYS A 228 3.41 -1.20 9.30
N ASP A 229 2.09 -1.16 9.50
CA ASP A 229 1.38 -2.09 10.36
C ASP A 229 0.32 -2.83 9.53
N ARG A 230 0.60 -4.12 9.28
CA ARG A 230 -0.27 -4.99 8.47
C ARG A 230 -1.45 -5.47 9.30
N GLU A 231 -1.27 -5.63 10.60
CA GLU A 231 -2.33 -5.97 11.54
C GLU A 231 -3.37 -4.85 11.58
N ASP A 232 -2.92 -3.59 11.56
CA ASP A 232 -3.76 -2.41 11.43
C ASP A 232 -4.56 -2.38 10.11
N LEU A 233 -3.99 -2.85 8.99
CA LEU A 233 -4.75 -2.98 7.73
C LEU A 233 -5.89 -3.99 7.83
N ALA A 234 -5.66 -5.07 8.57
CA ALA A 234 -6.61 -6.17 8.66
C ALA A 234 -7.65 -6.00 9.76
N LYS A 235 -7.49 -5.02 10.66
CA LYS A 235 -8.35 -4.86 11.84
C LYS A 235 -9.83 -4.68 11.52
N ASP A 236 -10.13 -4.08 10.37
CA ASP A 236 -11.49 -3.83 9.92
C ASP A 236 -12.07 -5.00 9.10
N TYR A 237 -11.31 -6.09 8.94
CA TYR A 237 -11.71 -7.27 8.18
C TYR A 237 -11.77 -8.52 9.05
N LEU A 238 -12.68 -9.43 8.69
CA LEU A 238 -12.80 -10.74 9.32
C LEU A 238 -11.51 -11.57 9.25
N ALA A 239 -10.75 -11.43 8.17
CA ALA A 239 -9.47 -12.09 8.02
C ALA A 239 -8.57 -11.32 7.04
N ARG A 240 -7.26 -11.53 7.19
CA ARG A 240 -6.23 -10.99 6.27
C ARG A 240 -6.42 -11.40 4.82
N ALA A 241 -7.20 -12.45 4.54
CA ALA A 241 -7.52 -12.87 3.18
C ALA A 241 -8.21 -11.74 2.39
N ALA A 242 -9.00 -10.87 3.04
CA ALA A 242 -9.63 -9.71 2.41
C ALA A 242 -8.63 -8.76 1.74
N LEU A 243 -7.41 -8.65 2.29
CA LEU A 243 -6.34 -7.82 1.71
C LEU A 243 -5.93 -8.27 0.30
N LYS A 244 -6.15 -9.55 -0.07
CA LYS A 244 -5.92 -10.03 -1.44
C LYS A 244 -6.87 -9.36 -2.44
N LEU A 245 -8.15 -9.16 -2.06
CA LEU A 245 -9.13 -8.50 -2.95
C LEU A 245 -8.91 -6.99 -3.01
N GLU A 246 -8.59 -6.34 -1.89
CA GLU A 246 -8.20 -4.93 -1.89
C GLU A 246 -6.98 -4.70 -2.81
N GLU A 247 -5.97 -5.56 -2.71
CA GLU A 247 -4.77 -5.48 -3.52
C GLU A 247 -5.03 -5.77 -5.00
N VAL A 248 -5.70 -6.87 -5.34
CA VAL A 248 -5.87 -7.28 -6.74
C VAL A 248 -6.72 -6.28 -7.54
N THR A 249 -7.73 -5.68 -6.93
CA THR A 249 -8.59 -4.68 -7.60
C THR A 249 -7.80 -3.41 -7.95
N GLN A 250 -6.92 -2.96 -7.04
CA GLN A 250 -6.01 -1.83 -7.31
C GLN A 250 -4.94 -2.20 -8.34
N VAL A 251 -4.30 -3.36 -8.19
CA VAL A 251 -3.24 -3.86 -9.08
C VAL A 251 -3.74 -4.00 -10.52
N CYS A 252 -4.96 -4.50 -10.72
CA CYS A 252 -5.59 -4.65 -12.03
C CYS A 252 -6.28 -3.38 -12.55
N GLY A 253 -6.42 -2.33 -11.71
CA GLY A 253 -7.20 -1.14 -12.05
C GLY A 253 -8.68 -1.42 -12.26
N PHE A 254 -9.24 -2.40 -11.55
CA PHE A 254 -10.66 -2.77 -11.63
C PHE A 254 -11.46 -2.02 -10.57
N ALA A 255 -12.30 -1.06 -11.01
CA ALA A 255 -13.10 -0.24 -10.12
C ALA A 255 -14.35 -0.99 -9.64
N LEU A 256 -14.51 -1.16 -8.33
CA LEU A 256 -15.73 -1.71 -7.74
C LEU A 256 -16.81 -0.63 -7.63
N THR A 257 -18.02 -0.92 -8.10
CA THR A 257 -19.14 0.03 -8.13
C THR A 257 -20.42 -0.56 -7.52
N LYS A 258 -21.32 0.33 -7.08
CA LYS A 258 -22.54 -0.03 -6.30
C LYS A 258 -23.66 -0.67 -7.12
N ASP A 259 -23.45 -0.87 -8.41
CA ASP A 259 -24.35 -1.59 -9.34
C ASP A 259 -23.90 -3.04 -9.60
N MET A 260 -22.67 -3.41 -9.22
CA MET A 260 -22.08 -4.71 -9.50
C MET A 260 -22.65 -5.87 -8.66
N ILE A 261 -22.68 -7.06 -9.25
CA ILE A 261 -22.98 -8.34 -8.59
C ILE A 261 -21.74 -9.25 -8.68
N ALA A 262 -21.36 -9.90 -7.58
CA ALA A 262 -20.26 -10.85 -7.57
C ALA A 262 -20.69 -12.25 -7.08
N MET A 263 -20.04 -13.28 -7.65
CA MET A 263 -20.01 -14.63 -7.10
C MET A 263 -18.76 -14.79 -6.22
N ASP A 264 -18.91 -15.30 -5.01
CA ASP A 264 -17.81 -15.67 -4.12
C ASP A 264 -17.88 -17.18 -3.81
N LEU A 265 -16.91 -17.96 -4.26
CA LEU A 265 -16.88 -19.42 -4.11
C LEU A 265 -15.91 -19.85 -3.02
N GLY A 266 -16.33 -20.81 -2.19
CA GLY A 266 -15.55 -21.23 -1.03
C GLY A 266 -15.46 -20.10 -0.02
N ALA A 267 -16.58 -19.41 0.17
CA ALA A 267 -16.60 -18.08 0.72
C ALA A 267 -16.56 -18.04 2.25
N SER A 268 -16.80 -19.15 2.97
CA SER A 268 -16.71 -19.20 4.43
C SER A 268 -15.26 -19.00 4.91
N PRO A 269 -15.00 -18.26 6.00
CA PRO A 269 -15.95 -17.63 6.94
C PRO A 269 -16.51 -16.27 6.49
N GLY A 270 -16.17 -15.80 5.28
CA GLY A 270 -16.78 -14.61 4.67
C GLY A 270 -15.87 -13.41 4.51
N ALA A 271 -14.54 -13.55 4.56
CA ALA A 271 -13.62 -12.41 4.47
C ALA A 271 -13.70 -11.68 3.11
N TRP A 272 -13.73 -12.44 2.00
CA TRP A 272 -13.89 -11.88 0.65
C TRP A 272 -15.30 -11.33 0.44
N THR A 273 -16.32 -12.07 0.89
CA THR A 273 -17.72 -11.62 0.90
C THR A 273 -17.90 -10.31 1.66
N GLN A 274 -17.33 -10.17 2.85
CA GLN A 274 -17.40 -8.94 3.65
C GLN A 274 -16.74 -7.78 2.91
N PHE A 275 -15.56 -7.98 2.33
CA PHE A 275 -14.91 -6.94 1.52
C PHE A 275 -15.81 -6.52 0.34
N LEU A 276 -16.31 -7.46 -0.44
CA LEU A 276 -17.14 -7.17 -1.61
C LEU A 276 -18.45 -6.46 -1.22
N SER A 277 -19.15 -6.95 -0.19
CA SER A 277 -20.44 -6.38 0.26
C SER A 277 -20.36 -4.91 0.65
N ARG A 278 -19.20 -4.43 1.13
CA ARG A 278 -18.95 -3.02 1.42
C ARG A 278 -18.84 -2.14 0.16
N HIS A 279 -18.52 -2.73 -1.00
CA HIS A 279 -18.19 -1.98 -2.22
C HIS A 279 -19.23 -2.13 -3.33
N ILE A 280 -19.92 -3.26 -3.41
CA ILE A 280 -20.81 -3.58 -4.55
C ILE A 280 -22.29 -3.70 -4.16
N ARG A 281 -23.16 -3.90 -5.17
CA ARG A 281 -24.62 -4.02 -4.97
C ARG A 281 -24.99 -5.27 -4.23
N ARG A 282 -24.46 -6.43 -4.65
CA ARG A 282 -24.85 -7.75 -4.14
C ARG A 282 -23.69 -8.74 -4.24
N VAL A 283 -23.56 -9.59 -3.23
CA VAL A 283 -22.66 -10.76 -3.26
C VAL A 283 -23.49 -12.02 -3.13
N VAL A 284 -23.28 -12.97 -4.03
CA VAL A 284 -23.81 -14.33 -3.91
C VAL A 284 -22.66 -15.21 -3.47
N ALA A 285 -22.67 -15.60 -2.21
CA ALA A 285 -21.60 -16.33 -1.55
C ALA A 285 -21.96 -17.82 -1.44
N VAL A 286 -21.07 -18.70 -1.87
CA VAL A 286 -21.32 -20.15 -1.95
C VAL A 286 -20.33 -20.90 -1.09
N ASP A 287 -20.83 -21.54 -0.04
CA ASP A 287 -20.05 -22.43 0.83
C ASP A 287 -21.00 -23.29 1.67
N PRO A 288 -20.77 -24.60 1.85
CA PRO A 288 -21.58 -25.41 2.75
C PRO A 288 -21.42 -25.02 4.23
N ALA A 289 -20.29 -24.44 4.63
CA ALA A 289 -20.00 -24.07 6.01
C ALA A 289 -20.73 -22.80 6.43
N GLU A 290 -20.84 -22.61 7.75
CA GLU A 290 -21.45 -21.41 8.33
C GLU A 290 -20.61 -20.16 8.05
N PHE A 291 -21.30 -19.02 7.98
CA PHE A 291 -20.70 -17.70 7.82
C PHE A 291 -20.56 -17.00 9.17
N SER A 292 -19.54 -16.14 9.28
CA SER A 292 -19.51 -15.18 10.37
C SER A 292 -20.69 -14.20 10.24
N GLU A 293 -21.31 -13.84 11.36
CA GLU A 293 -22.38 -12.83 11.40
C GLU A 293 -21.95 -11.50 10.76
N GLN A 294 -20.68 -11.11 10.91
CA GLN A 294 -20.16 -9.87 10.33
C GLN A 294 -20.08 -9.90 8.79
N ALA A 295 -20.09 -11.08 8.17
CA ALA A 295 -20.09 -11.24 6.72
C ALA A 295 -21.52 -11.24 6.12
N LEU A 296 -22.54 -11.55 6.92
CA LEU A 296 -23.94 -11.63 6.48
C LEU A 296 -24.61 -10.25 6.44
N GLN A 297 -24.09 -9.37 5.58
CA GLN A 297 -24.68 -8.05 5.34
C GLN A 297 -26.01 -8.18 4.56
N PRO A 298 -26.92 -7.17 4.59
CA PRO A 298 -28.22 -7.25 3.92
C PRO A 298 -28.16 -7.49 2.40
N ASN A 299 -27.02 -7.21 1.77
CA ASN A 299 -26.77 -7.41 0.35
C ASN A 299 -26.01 -8.71 0.03
N VAL A 300 -25.91 -9.63 0.98
CA VAL A 300 -25.26 -10.94 0.83
C VAL A 300 -26.30 -12.04 0.80
N THR A 301 -26.29 -12.87 -0.24
CA THR A 301 -27.05 -14.11 -0.31
C THR A 301 -26.11 -15.29 -0.13
N HIS A 302 -26.26 -16.04 0.96
CA HIS A 302 -25.47 -17.25 1.22
C HIS A 302 -26.19 -18.49 0.68
N ILE A 303 -25.55 -19.20 -0.25
CA ILE A 303 -25.96 -20.51 -0.73
C ILE A 303 -25.16 -21.57 0.03
N ARG A 304 -25.84 -22.33 0.89
CA ARG A 304 -25.26 -23.40 1.71
C ARG A 304 -25.07 -24.70 0.94
N LYS A 305 -24.25 -24.66 -0.11
CA LYS A 305 -23.95 -25.81 -0.98
C LYS A 305 -22.50 -25.79 -1.42
N LEU A 306 -22.03 -26.90 -1.98
CA LEU A 306 -20.82 -26.91 -2.80
C LEU A 306 -21.08 -26.13 -4.09
N ALA A 307 -20.05 -25.48 -4.65
CA ALA A 307 -20.21 -24.64 -5.83
C ALA A 307 -20.74 -25.41 -7.05
N GLN A 308 -20.34 -26.67 -7.22
CA GLN A 308 -20.84 -27.55 -8.28
C GLN A 308 -22.36 -27.83 -8.20
N ASP A 309 -22.94 -27.77 -6.99
CA ASP A 309 -24.35 -28.08 -6.73
C ASP A 309 -25.23 -26.80 -6.64
N ALA A 310 -24.61 -25.62 -6.82
CA ALA A 310 -25.25 -24.30 -6.67
C ALA A 310 -25.50 -23.59 -8.00
N THR A 311 -25.21 -24.24 -9.14
CA THR A 311 -25.25 -23.61 -10.47
C THR A 311 -26.63 -23.04 -10.80
N GLU A 312 -27.72 -23.76 -10.51
CA GLU A 312 -29.09 -23.30 -10.78
C GLU A 312 -29.43 -22.03 -9.99
N GLU A 313 -29.10 -21.99 -8.70
CA GLU A 313 -29.30 -20.81 -7.86
C GLU A 313 -28.42 -19.63 -8.29
N LEU A 314 -27.16 -19.88 -8.66
CA LEU A 314 -26.27 -18.86 -9.18
C LEU A 314 -26.84 -18.24 -10.47
N VAL A 315 -27.39 -19.04 -11.37
CA VAL A 315 -28.05 -18.53 -12.59
C VAL A 315 -29.27 -17.71 -12.23
N ALA A 316 -30.14 -18.20 -11.34
CA ALA A 316 -31.35 -17.48 -10.92
C ALA A 316 -31.02 -16.12 -10.26
N LEU A 317 -29.99 -16.08 -9.41
CA LEU A 317 -29.58 -14.88 -8.68
C LEU A 317 -28.79 -13.88 -9.53
N SER A 318 -28.39 -14.25 -10.74
CA SER A 318 -27.78 -13.34 -11.72
C SER A 318 -28.77 -12.31 -12.29
N GLU A 319 -30.07 -12.48 -12.02
CA GLU A 319 -31.17 -11.63 -12.55
C GLU A 319 -31.19 -11.55 -14.09
N GLY A 320 -30.65 -12.57 -14.78
CA GLY A 320 -30.50 -12.58 -16.23
C GLY A 320 -29.47 -11.59 -16.79
N LYS A 321 -28.75 -10.88 -15.91
CA LYS A 321 -27.74 -9.87 -16.28
C LYS A 321 -26.31 -10.41 -16.24
N GLY A 322 -26.10 -11.59 -15.63
CA GLY A 322 -24.77 -12.12 -15.34
C GLY A 322 -24.05 -11.40 -14.19
N TYR A 323 -22.83 -11.83 -13.90
CA TYR A 323 -22.01 -11.30 -12.80
C TYR A 323 -20.85 -10.44 -13.31
N ASP A 324 -20.50 -9.41 -12.54
CA ASP A 324 -19.39 -8.49 -12.79
C ASP A 324 -18.05 -9.03 -12.24
N MET A 325 -18.14 -9.95 -11.27
CA MET A 325 -16.97 -10.63 -10.71
C MET A 325 -17.28 -12.09 -10.34
N LEU A 326 -16.26 -12.93 -10.50
CA LEU A 326 -16.19 -14.25 -9.90
C LEU A 326 -14.90 -14.33 -9.08
N VAL A 327 -15.02 -14.58 -7.78
CA VAL A 327 -13.89 -14.70 -6.87
C VAL A 327 -13.87 -16.08 -6.20
N CYS A 328 -12.67 -16.65 -6.03
CA CYS A 328 -12.49 -17.96 -5.44
C CYS A 328 -11.13 -18.06 -4.69
N ASP A 329 -11.14 -18.25 -3.37
CA ASP A 329 -9.95 -18.51 -2.53
C ASP A 329 -9.97 -19.89 -1.88
N VAL A 330 -10.43 -20.90 -2.62
CA VAL A 330 -10.48 -22.28 -2.12
C VAL A 330 -9.09 -22.85 -1.85
N ASN A 331 -8.98 -23.66 -0.79
CA ASN A 331 -7.75 -24.38 -0.48
C ASN A 331 -7.66 -25.70 -1.28
N ARG A 332 -7.52 -25.59 -2.61
CA ARG A 332 -7.40 -26.73 -3.54
C ARG A 332 -6.18 -26.58 -4.45
N HIS A 333 -5.77 -27.68 -5.08
CA HIS A 333 -4.74 -27.65 -6.11
C HIS A 333 -5.15 -26.74 -7.28
N PRO A 334 -4.22 -26.03 -7.97
CA PRO A 334 -4.58 -24.98 -8.93
C PRO A 334 -5.52 -25.43 -10.05
N VAL A 335 -5.32 -26.65 -10.57
CA VAL A 335 -6.18 -27.22 -11.63
C VAL A 335 -7.58 -27.55 -11.11
N GLU A 336 -7.70 -28.02 -9.86
CA GLU A 336 -9.01 -28.30 -9.25
C GLU A 336 -9.78 -27.00 -8.99
N ALA A 337 -9.09 -25.97 -8.50
CA ALA A 337 -9.67 -24.65 -8.32
C ALA A 337 -10.11 -24.05 -9.68
N ALA A 338 -9.33 -24.27 -10.74
CA ALA A 338 -9.69 -23.86 -12.10
C ALA A 338 -10.92 -24.62 -12.64
N ASN A 339 -10.98 -25.94 -12.44
CA ASN A 339 -12.16 -26.75 -12.80
C ASN A 339 -13.42 -26.33 -12.05
N LEU A 340 -13.29 -25.81 -10.83
CA LEU A 340 -14.42 -25.30 -10.05
C LEU A 340 -15.04 -24.03 -10.68
N VAL A 341 -14.20 -23.13 -11.21
CA VAL A 341 -14.66 -21.84 -11.76
C VAL A 341 -15.02 -21.92 -13.25
N ALA A 342 -14.42 -22.85 -14.01
CA ALA A 342 -14.60 -22.93 -15.47
C ALA A 342 -16.07 -23.00 -15.92
N PRO A 343 -16.94 -23.82 -15.29
CA PRO A 343 -18.35 -23.91 -15.68
C PRO A 343 -19.15 -22.63 -15.42
N LEU A 344 -18.63 -21.72 -14.58
CA LEU A 344 -19.31 -20.50 -14.17
C LEU A 344 -18.88 -19.28 -15.01
N LEU A 345 -17.82 -19.38 -15.80
CA LEU A 345 -17.35 -18.31 -16.68
C LEU A 345 -18.41 -17.84 -17.71
N PRO A 346 -19.25 -18.72 -18.30
CA PRO A 346 -20.33 -18.29 -19.18
C PRO A 346 -21.40 -17.40 -18.50
N HIS A 347 -21.44 -17.37 -17.17
CA HIS A 347 -22.37 -16.53 -16.40
C HIS A 347 -21.79 -15.17 -16.02
N LEU A 348 -20.55 -14.90 -16.41
CA LEU A 348 -19.93 -13.59 -16.28
C LEU A 348 -20.34 -12.66 -17.44
N LYS A 349 -20.49 -11.37 -17.14
CA LYS A 349 -20.64 -10.33 -18.17
C LYS A 349 -19.35 -10.13 -18.94
N ALA A 350 -19.42 -9.69 -20.20
CA ALA A 350 -18.24 -9.18 -20.90
C ALA A 350 -17.57 -8.06 -20.08
N GLY A 351 -16.24 -8.12 -19.93
CA GLY A 351 -15.47 -7.21 -19.08
C GLY A 351 -15.44 -7.56 -17.58
N ALA A 352 -16.17 -8.58 -17.13
CA ALA A 352 -16.15 -9.04 -15.74
C ALA A 352 -14.78 -9.60 -15.33
N LEU A 353 -14.44 -9.47 -14.06
CA LEU A 353 -13.16 -9.91 -13.50
C LEU A 353 -13.28 -11.28 -12.81
N LEU A 354 -12.46 -12.23 -13.25
CA LEU A 354 -12.14 -13.44 -12.48
C LEU A 354 -10.98 -13.14 -11.54
N VAL A 355 -11.11 -13.52 -10.26
CA VAL A 355 -10.01 -13.59 -9.30
C VAL A 355 -9.96 -14.98 -8.67
N LEU A 356 -8.88 -15.71 -8.92
CA LEU A 356 -8.70 -17.07 -8.46
C LEU A 356 -7.37 -17.22 -7.72
N THR A 357 -7.39 -17.60 -6.44
CA THR A 357 -6.15 -17.94 -5.74
C THR A 357 -5.69 -19.34 -6.14
N LEU A 358 -4.43 -19.46 -6.56
CA LEU A 358 -3.76 -20.71 -6.88
C LEU A 358 -2.85 -21.13 -5.71
N LYS A 359 -3.13 -22.27 -5.07
CA LYS A 359 -2.31 -22.84 -4.01
C LYS A 359 -1.29 -23.83 -4.57
N PHE A 360 0.00 -23.63 -4.33
CA PHE A 360 1.06 -24.47 -4.85
C PHE A 360 1.78 -25.24 -3.74
N HIS A 361 2.26 -26.43 -4.10
CA HIS A 361 3.24 -27.14 -3.30
C HIS A 361 4.65 -26.56 -3.54
N GLY A 362 5.44 -26.42 -2.47
CA GLY A 362 6.83 -25.97 -2.53
C GLY A 362 7.03 -24.46 -2.70
N ARG A 363 8.22 -23.98 -2.32
CA ARG A 363 8.58 -22.55 -2.21
C ARG A 363 9.18 -21.94 -3.49
N GLY A 364 9.30 -22.72 -4.57
CA GLY A 364 9.87 -22.25 -5.83
C GLY A 364 9.13 -21.02 -6.38
N ARG A 365 9.88 -20.06 -6.94
CA ARG A 365 9.35 -18.81 -7.50
C ARG A 365 8.64 -19.05 -8.84
N ASP A 366 9.21 -19.91 -9.69
CA ASP A 366 8.66 -20.30 -10.99
C ASP A 366 7.44 -21.22 -10.83
N LYS A 367 6.33 -20.78 -11.43
CA LYS A 367 5.04 -21.49 -11.50
C LYS A 367 4.48 -21.51 -12.93
N GLU A 368 5.26 -21.10 -13.92
CA GLU A 368 4.80 -20.77 -15.29
C GLU A 368 4.06 -21.93 -15.94
N ARG A 369 4.64 -23.13 -15.94
CA ARG A 369 4.02 -24.32 -16.55
C ARG A 369 2.58 -24.55 -16.08
N LYS A 370 2.32 -24.39 -14.78
CA LYS A 370 0.99 -24.61 -14.21
C LYS A 370 0.06 -23.43 -14.49
N VAL A 371 0.60 -22.22 -14.57
CA VAL A 371 -0.15 -21.03 -14.99
C VAL A 371 -0.58 -21.15 -16.45
N ASP A 372 0.30 -21.60 -17.34
CA ASP A 372 -0.01 -21.78 -18.76
C ASP A 372 -1.07 -22.84 -19.00
N GLU A 373 -1.04 -23.93 -18.22
CA GLU A 373 -2.10 -24.94 -18.22
C GLU A 373 -3.46 -24.31 -17.88
N ILE A 374 -3.53 -23.45 -16.86
CA ILE A 374 -4.76 -22.75 -16.45
C ILE A 374 -5.19 -21.72 -17.50
N LYS A 375 -4.25 -20.97 -18.09
CA LYS A 375 -4.55 -20.07 -19.22
C LYS A 375 -5.16 -20.85 -20.39
N GLY A 376 -4.63 -22.05 -20.67
CA GLY A 376 -5.17 -22.97 -21.67
C GLY A 376 -6.59 -23.44 -21.37
N MET A 377 -6.96 -23.62 -20.09
CA MET A 377 -8.34 -23.96 -19.71
C MET A 377 -9.32 -22.81 -19.96
N PHE A 378 -8.88 -21.55 -19.81
CA PHE A 378 -9.76 -20.38 -19.86
C PHE A 378 -9.70 -19.57 -21.16
N HIS A 379 -8.82 -19.90 -22.10
CA HIS A 379 -8.55 -19.08 -23.30
C HIS A 379 -9.77 -18.75 -24.18
N LYS A 380 -10.83 -19.56 -24.13
CA LYS A 380 -12.07 -19.33 -24.89
C LYS A 380 -13.01 -18.32 -24.23
N GLU A 381 -12.82 -18.07 -22.93
CA GLU A 381 -13.72 -17.26 -22.13
C GLU A 381 -13.05 -15.98 -21.62
N LEU A 382 -11.74 -16.01 -21.38
CA LEU A 382 -11.00 -14.91 -20.77
C LEU A 382 -9.93 -14.34 -21.68
N THR A 383 -9.75 -13.02 -21.56
CA THR A 383 -8.62 -12.25 -22.09
C THR A 383 -7.85 -11.61 -20.93
N ARG A 384 -6.70 -10.98 -21.24
CA ARG A 384 -5.84 -10.28 -20.26
C ARG A 384 -5.55 -11.13 -19.02
N MET A 385 -5.21 -12.41 -19.26
CA MET A 385 -4.97 -13.38 -18.20
C MET A 385 -3.58 -13.22 -17.61
N GLU A 386 -3.53 -12.90 -16.32
CA GLU A 386 -2.29 -12.66 -15.57
C GLU A 386 -2.22 -13.56 -14.34
N CYS A 387 -1.01 -13.97 -13.98
CA CYS A 387 -0.75 -14.61 -12.70
C CYS A 387 0.10 -13.67 -11.85
N VAL A 388 -0.55 -13.06 -10.87
CA VAL A 388 0.04 -12.02 -10.02
C VAL A 388 0.49 -12.64 -8.70
N TRP A 389 1.68 -12.29 -8.24
CA TRP A 389 2.11 -12.63 -6.89
C TRP A 389 1.84 -11.47 -5.93
N LEU A 390 0.67 -11.51 -5.29
CA LEU A 390 0.23 -10.46 -4.36
C LEU A 390 1.15 -10.33 -3.15
N LEU A 391 1.40 -9.12 -2.65
CA LEU A 391 2.03 -8.89 -1.34
C LEU A 391 1.23 -9.57 -0.22
N ALA A 392 -0.10 -9.64 -0.36
CA ALA A 392 -1.00 -10.35 0.55
C ALA A 392 -0.92 -11.88 0.45
N ASN A 393 -0.45 -12.44 -0.67
CA ASN A 393 -0.30 -13.89 -0.82
C ASN A 393 0.74 -14.45 0.16
N SER A 394 0.55 -15.70 0.55
CA SER A 394 1.65 -16.47 1.13
C SER A 394 2.73 -16.79 0.09
N ILE A 395 3.84 -17.41 0.50
CA ILE A 395 4.86 -17.88 -0.44
C ILE A 395 4.38 -19.05 -1.33
N TYR A 396 3.32 -19.75 -0.89
CA TYR A 396 2.74 -20.90 -1.57
C TYR A 396 1.55 -20.51 -2.46
N GLU A 397 1.28 -19.23 -2.63
CA GLU A 397 0.11 -18.75 -3.35
C GLU A 397 0.50 -17.84 -4.50
N ARG A 398 -0.30 -17.87 -5.55
CA ARG A 398 -0.44 -16.79 -6.53
C ARG A 398 -1.92 -16.45 -6.70
N THR A 399 -2.20 -15.32 -7.32
CA THR A 399 -3.56 -14.95 -7.72
C THR A 399 -3.62 -14.85 -9.22
N PHE A 400 -4.41 -15.73 -9.83
CA PHE A 400 -4.75 -15.68 -11.24
C PHE A 400 -5.92 -14.70 -11.45
N VAL A 401 -5.81 -13.88 -12.48
CA VAL A 401 -6.86 -12.96 -12.91
C VAL A 401 -7.11 -13.10 -14.40
N GLY A 402 -8.33 -12.81 -14.82
CA GLY A 402 -8.69 -12.73 -16.23
C GLY A 402 -9.95 -11.90 -16.42
N ILE A 403 -10.08 -11.30 -17.59
CA ILE A 403 -11.24 -10.48 -17.95
C ILE A 403 -12.10 -11.28 -18.92
N LYS A 404 -13.40 -11.40 -18.64
CA LYS A 404 -14.34 -12.09 -19.52
C LYS A 404 -14.41 -11.38 -20.88
N LEU A 405 -14.30 -12.17 -21.96
CA LEU A 405 -14.46 -11.74 -23.36
C LEU A 405 -15.84 -11.13 -23.63
#